data_AF-A0ABD6Z431-F1
#
_entry.id   AF-A0ABD6Z431-F1
#
_cell.length_a   1.000
_cell.length_b   1.000
_cell.length_c   1.000
_cell.angle_alpha   90.00
_cell.angle_beta   90.00
_cell.angle_gamma   90.00
#
_symmetry.space_group_name_H-M   'P 1'
#
loop_
_entity.id
_entity.type
_entity.pdbx_description
1 polymer ?
#
loop_
_entity_poly.entity_id
_entity_poly.type
_entity_poly.pdbx_seq_one_letter_code
_entity_poly.pdbx_strand_id
1 'polypeptide(L)' 'MIDRHFICIDSFESEGRYCLVGEVYTAYKIDGGYKLVFENGEMNFTDNLFERTLKAWEGVLVEEGK' A
#
# COMPACT_ATOMS: atom_id res chain seq x y z
N MET A 1 -9.93 -4.86 13.78
CA MET A 1 -9.28 -3.96 12.81
C MET A 1 -8.37 -4.85 11.98
N ILE A 2 -8.58 -4.91 10.66
CA ILE A 2 -7.92 -5.91 9.81
C ILE A 2 -6.84 -5.18 9.01
N ASP A 3 -5.60 -5.62 9.20
CA ASP A 3 -4.45 -5.17 8.39
C ASP A 3 -4.51 -5.85 7.02
N ARG A 4 -4.00 -5.18 5.99
CA ARG A 4 -4.03 -5.64 4.60
C ARG A 4 -2.60 -5.79 4.08
N HIS A 5 -2.34 -6.85 3.32
CA HIS A 5 -1.02 -7.14 2.78
C HIS A 5 -1.05 -7.03 1.26
N PHE A 6 0.02 -6.49 0.69
CA PHE A 6 0.10 -6.20 -0.73
C PHE A 6 1.44 -6.64 -1.29
N ILE A 7 1.43 -7.45 -2.34
CA ILE A 7 2.63 -7.78 -3.11
C ILE A 7 2.86 -6.74 -4.20
N CYS A 8 4.09 -6.27 -4.30
CA CYS A 8 4.52 -5.39 -5.39
C CYS A 8 4.85 -6.25 -6.62
N ILE A 9 4.13 -6.09 -7.73
CA ILE A 9 4.33 -6.90 -8.93
C ILE A 9 5.22 -6.22 -9.97
N ASP A 10 5.45 -4.91 -9.82
CA ASP A 10 6.42 -4.14 -10.59
C ASP A 10 7.01 -3.03 -9.71
N SER A 11 8.30 -2.73 -9.87
CA SER A 11 8.98 -1.76 -8.99
C SER A 11 8.59 -0.34 -9.36
N PHE A 12 8.23 0.47 -8.36
CA PHE A 12 7.90 1.87 -8.57
C PHE A 12 8.30 2.76 -7.38
N GLU A 13 8.34 4.07 -7.64
CA GLU A 13 8.54 5.10 -6.63
C GLU A 13 7.36 6.07 -6.61
N SER A 14 6.87 6.43 -5.42
CA SER A 14 5.83 7.45 -5.24
C SER A 14 6.09 8.26 -3.98
N GLU A 15 6.10 9.59 -4.09
CA GLU A 15 6.37 10.52 -2.97
C GLU A 15 7.66 10.16 -2.19
N GLY A 16 8.69 9.68 -2.91
CA GLY A 16 9.93 9.22 -2.31
C GLY A 16 9.78 7.92 -1.52
N ARG A 17 8.76 7.10 -1.79
CA ARG A 17 8.59 5.74 -1.25
C ARG A 17 8.83 4.69 -2.31
N TYR A 18 9.55 3.63 -1.94
CA TYR A 18 9.91 2.54 -2.85
C TYR A 18 9.01 1.32 -2.63
N CYS A 19 8.42 0.86 -3.73
CA CYS A 19 7.82 -0.46 -3.85
C CYS A 19 8.74 -1.30 -4.73
N LEU A 20 9.27 -2.39 -4.20
CA LEU A 20 10.22 -3.27 -4.88
C LEU A 20 9.52 -4.55 -5.31
N VAL A 21 9.72 -4.96 -6.56
CA VAL A 21 9.08 -6.15 -7.13
C VAL A 21 9.35 -7.40 -6.28
N GLY A 22 8.28 -8.14 -5.97
CA GLY A 22 8.31 -9.35 -5.15
C GLY A 22 8.21 -9.11 -3.63
N GLU A 23 8.38 -7.87 -3.16
CA GLU A 23 8.24 -7.54 -1.74
C GLU A 23 6.78 -7.37 -1.32
N VAL A 24 6.52 -7.63 -0.03
CA VAL A 24 5.18 -7.53 0.57
C VAL A 24 5.12 -6.32 1.50
N TYR A 25 4.18 -5.42 1.22
CA TYR A 25 3.92 -4.21 1.98
C TYR A 25 2.65 -4.34 2.81
N THR A 26 2.66 -3.82 4.03
CA THR A 26 1.53 -3.93 4.96
C THR A 26 0.85 -2.57 5.15
N ALA A 27 -0.46 -2.54 4.95
CA ALA A 27 -1.32 -1.44 5.35
C ALA A 27 -1.98 -1.73 6.69
N TYR A 28 -1.56 -1.02 7.72
CA TYR A 28 -2.14 -1.11 9.05
C TYR A 28 -3.41 -0.27 9.13
N LYS A 29 -4.48 -0.81 9.73
CA LYS A 29 -5.68 -0.02 10.00
C LYS A 29 -5.37 0.97 11.13
N ILE A 30 -5.65 2.25 10.90
CA ILE A 30 -5.51 3.33 11.89
C ILE A 30 -6.85 4.03 12.09
N ASP A 31 -6.95 4.89 13.10
CA ASP A 31 -8.16 5.70 13.30
C ASP A 31 -8.41 6.60 12.08
N GLY A 32 -9.60 6.49 11.49
CA GLY A 32 -9.99 7.23 10.29
C GLY A 32 -9.35 6.80 8.96
N GLY A 33 -8.58 5.69 8.91
CA GLY A 33 -7.91 5.33 7.66
C GLY A 33 -6.95 4.14 7.70
N TYR A 34 -5.90 4.23 6.88
CA TYR A 34 -4.85 3.23 6.74
C TYR A 34 -3.47 3.86 6.67
N LYS A 35 -2.47 3.09 7.11
CA LYS A 35 -1.06 3.42 7.04
C LYS A 35 -0.30 2.35 6.29
N LEU A 36 0.12 2.64 5.07
CA LEU A 36 0.90 1.73 4.23
C LEU A 36 2.39 1.95 4.48
N VAL A 37 3.10 0.89 4.86
CA VAL A 37 4.52 0.91 5.18
C VAL A 37 5.32 0.34 4.02
N PHE A 38 6.27 1.12 3.53
CA PHE A 38 7.26 0.80 2.50
C PHE A 38 8.66 0.72 3.11
N GLU A 39 9.64 0.27 2.32
CA GLU A 39 11.04 0.08 2.75
C GLU A 39 11.64 1.31 3.43
N ASN A 40 11.31 2.49 2.92
CA ASN A 40 11.93 3.75 3.33
C ASN A 40 10.95 4.73 3.97
N GLY A 41 9.81 4.23 4.46
CA GLY A 41 8.88 5.01 5.27
C GLY A 41 7.43 4.64 5.06
N GLU A 42 6.54 5.46 5.59
CA GLU A 42 5.10 5.20 5.58
C GLU A 42 4.32 6.31 4.86
N MET A 43 3.12 5.94 4.39
CA MET A 43 2.12 6.85 3.85
C MET A 43 0.81 6.65 4.62
N ASN A 44 0.21 7.77 5.05
CA ASN A 44 -1.04 7.78 5.80
C ASN A 44 -2.18 8.25 4.89
N PHE A 45 -3.28 7.51 4.90
CA PHE A 45 -4.42 7.75 4.04
C PHE A 45 -5.70 7.75 4.87
N THR A 46 -6.66 8.62 4.52
CA THR A 46 -8.05 8.41 4.91
C THR A 46 -8.62 7.21 4.15
N ASP A 47 -9.70 6.61 4.64
CA ASP A 47 -10.31 5.43 4.01
C ASP A 47 -10.60 5.61 2.51
N ASN A 48 -11.22 6.73 2.13
CA ASN A 48 -11.55 7.00 0.74
C ASN A 48 -10.30 7.21 -0.12
N LEU A 49 -9.30 7.92 0.41
CA LEU A 49 -8.05 8.13 -0.32
C LEU A 49 -7.30 6.82 -0.53
N PHE A 50 -7.31 5.93 0.48
CA PHE A 50 -6.64 4.63 0.41
C PHE A 50 -7.20 3.77 -0.72
N GLU A 51 -8.53 3.60 -0.80
CA GLU A 51 -9.16 2.81 -1.86
C GLU A 51 -8.90 3.38 -3.26
N ARG A 52 -8.88 4.71 -3.39
CA ARG A 52 -8.55 5.38 -4.66
C ARG A 52 -7.09 5.16 -5.06
N THR A 53 -6.17 5.23 -4.11
CA THR A 53 -4.75 4.97 -4.33
C THR A 53 -4.53 3.51 -4.73
N LEU A 54 -5.16 2.54 -4.05
CA LEU A 54 -5.08 1.13 -4.42
C LEU A 54 -5.57 0.88 -5.84
N LYS A 55 -6.68 1.51 -6.24
CA LYS A 55 -7.18 1.41 -7.62
C LYS A 55 -6.20 2.02 -8.63
N ALA A 56 -5.57 3.14 -8.30
CA ALA A 56 -4.57 3.75 -9.17
C ALA A 56 -3.31 2.88 -9.31
N TRP A 57 -3.00 2.07 -8.30
CA TRP A 57 -1.83 1.20 -8.25
C TRP A 57 -2.12 -0.26 -8.59
N GLU A 58 -3.33 -0.61 -9.03
CA GLU A 58 -3.73 -2.00 -9.29
C GLU A 58 -2.86 -2.74 -10.32
N GLY A 59 -2.15 -1.99 -11.18
CA GLY A 59 -1.19 -2.53 -12.14
C GLY A 59 0.21 -2.82 -11.59
N VAL A 60 0.52 -2.38 -10.36
CA VAL A 60 1.87 -2.49 -9.75
C VAL A 60 1.85 -3.02 -8.32
N LEU A 61 0.70 -2.95 -7.64
CA LEU A 61 0.50 -3.37 -6.26
C LEU A 61 -0.81 -4.17 -6.15
N VAL A 62 -0.73 -5.39 -5.64
CA VAL A 62 -1.86 -6.34 -5.58
C VAL A 62 -2.07 -6.81 -4.15
N GLU A 63 -3.33 -6.80 -3.69
CA GLU A 63 -3.68 -7.30 -2.35
C GLU A 63 -3.60 -8.83 -2.27
N GLU A 64 -2.88 -9.34 -1.27
CA GLU A 64 -2.84 -10.78 -0.98
C GLU A 64 -4.13 -11.21 -0.26
N GLY A 65 -4.77 -12.28 -0.73
CA GLY A 65 -5.90 -12.91 -0.05
C GLY A 65 -7.30 -12.51 -0.53
N LYS A 66 -7.44 -12.06 -1.79
CA LYS A 66 -8.74 -12.05 -2.49
C LYS A 66 -9.00 -13.34 -3.26
#